data_AF-A0A933B4N1-F1
#
_entry.id   AF-A0A933B4N1-F1
#
_cell.length_a   1.000
_cell.length_b   1.000
_cell.length_c   1.000
_cell.angle_alpha   90.00
_cell.angle_beta   90.00
_cell.angle_gamma   90.00
#
_symmetry.space_group_name_H-M   'P 1'
#
loop_
_entity.id
_entity.type
_entity.pdbx_description
1 polymer ?
#
loop_
_entity_poly.entity_id
_entity_poly.type
_entity_poly.pdbx_seq_one_letter_code
_entity_poly.pdbx_strand_id
1 'polypeptide(L)'
;MRSGVGVQRMISQLLVVGLSHQTAPLALRERLAIPARQLPEALASVRACAAVSEAAILSTCNRVELYVAAREHASTHEGLRDFLRHQSRLAAAQLDRVLYRRSGTEAAAHLFRVAAGLDSMILGESEVTAQVKQAYDVARAAGAAGPLLHRLFQKALHSTKVVRSGTRIAEGRVSIGSVIVTLAEQAVEGRLASCEVLLWGAGKAAETTARHLIKHGVRRLWVVNRTATGAQALAALCQTGWLSWEQARARLETVDLAVICTQAPHYVMDCDDLAAILPRRGSRPLCLIDLAVPRNVDPAARRMAGVRLYDVDDLTAIADASRRLRAHEQVRCETLIHDQVQHFCRGVWSQPEEERACRTPVACLAV
;
A
#
# COMPACT_ATOMS: atom_id res chain seq x y z
N MET A 1 13.21 8.06 -37.18
CA MET A 1 11.91 8.76 -37.17
C MET A 1 10.67 7.82 -37.17
N ARG A 2 10.72 6.60 -37.73
CA ARG A 2 9.58 5.65 -37.71
C ARG A 2 9.25 5.00 -36.35
N SER A 3 10.14 5.10 -35.36
CA SER A 3 9.94 4.53 -34.01
C SER A 3 9.04 5.36 -33.08
N GLY A 4 8.92 6.68 -33.28
CA GLY A 4 8.16 7.57 -32.39
C GLY A 4 6.65 7.44 -32.51
N VAL A 5 6.13 7.27 -33.74
CA VAL A 5 4.68 7.17 -34.00
C VAL A 5 4.09 5.88 -33.41
N GLY A 6 4.85 4.78 -33.43
CA GLY A 6 4.43 3.50 -32.84
C GLY A 6 4.30 3.57 -31.31
N VAL A 7 5.26 4.23 -30.65
CA VAL A 7 5.25 4.37 -29.18
C VAL A 7 4.13 5.29 -28.72
N GLN A 8 3.89 6.41 -29.41
CA GLN A 8 2.78 7.32 -29.08
C GLN A 8 1.42 6.63 -29.20
N ARG A 9 1.24 5.78 -30.23
CA ARG A 9 0.02 4.98 -30.44
C ARG A 9 -0.14 3.83 -29.43
N MET A 10 0.95 3.31 -28.88
CA MET A 10 0.88 2.35 -27.78
C MET A 10 0.50 3.05 -26.48
N ILE A 11 1.10 4.19 -26.18
CA ILE A 11 0.82 4.92 -24.94
C ILE A 11 -0.62 5.41 -24.92
N SER A 12 -1.18 5.84 -26.05
CA SER A 12 -2.58 6.26 -26.12
C SER A 12 -3.59 5.15 -25.75
N GLN A 13 -3.16 3.89 -25.65
CA GLN A 13 -3.99 2.76 -25.19
C GLN A 13 -3.92 2.57 -23.67
N LEU A 14 -3.03 3.28 -22.97
CA LEU A 14 -2.88 3.14 -21.53
C LEU A 14 -4.04 3.81 -20.82
N LEU A 15 -4.67 3.08 -19.91
CA LEU A 15 -5.75 3.55 -19.06
C LEU A 15 -5.49 3.07 -17.63
N VAL A 16 -5.70 3.95 -16.66
CA VAL A 16 -5.81 3.57 -15.25
C VAL A 16 -7.16 4.03 -14.70
N VAL A 17 -7.85 3.10 -14.05
CA VAL A 17 -9.09 3.34 -13.32
C VAL A 17 -8.89 2.86 -11.90
N GLY A 18 -9.23 3.70 -10.93
CA GLY A 18 -9.01 3.34 -9.54
C GLY A 18 -9.42 4.41 -8.56
N LEU A 19 -9.04 4.19 -7.33
CA LEU A 19 -9.25 5.09 -6.20
C LEU A 19 -8.05 5.02 -5.26
N SER A 20 -7.88 6.05 -4.45
CA SER A 20 -6.82 6.11 -3.45
C SER A 20 -7.31 6.77 -2.16
N HIS A 21 -6.45 6.79 -1.14
CA HIS A 21 -6.68 7.54 0.10
C HIS A 21 -7.03 9.03 -0.11
N GLN A 22 -6.69 9.61 -1.28
CA GLN A 22 -7.05 11.01 -1.60
C GLN A 22 -8.50 11.15 -2.06
N THR A 23 -9.08 10.11 -2.66
CA THR A 23 -10.43 10.16 -3.23
C THR A 23 -11.45 9.36 -2.43
N ALA A 24 -11.01 8.42 -1.58
CA ALA A 24 -11.87 7.51 -0.86
C ALA A 24 -11.46 7.35 0.61
N PRO A 25 -12.41 7.48 1.56
CA PRO A 25 -12.17 7.15 2.97
C PRO A 25 -11.87 5.66 3.13
N LEU A 26 -11.24 5.29 4.26
CA LEU A 26 -10.84 3.90 4.53
C LEU A 26 -12.00 2.90 4.34
N ALA A 27 -13.20 3.22 4.84
CA ALA A 27 -14.38 2.36 4.74
C ALA A 27 -14.73 1.92 3.30
N LEU A 28 -14.49 2.77 2.30
CA LEU A 28 -14.71 2.41 0.89
C LEU A 28 -13.53 1.63 0.32
N ARG A 29 -12.30 2.00 0.69
CA ARG A 29 -11.08 1.29 0.26
C ARG A 29 -11.07 -0.17 0.70
N GLU A 30 -11.50 -0.44 1.94
CA GLU A 30 -11.60 -1.80 2.49
C GLU A 30 -12.48 -2.72 1.65
N ARG A 31 -13.61 -2.21 1.18
CA ARG A 31 -14.57 -2.97 0.37
C ARG A 31 -14.03 -3.27 -1.03
N LEU A 32 -13.10 -2.45 -1.51
CA LEU A 32 -12.50 -2.56 -2.84
C LEU A 32 -11.16 -3.31 -2.83
N ALA A 33 -10.54 -3.46 -1.65
CA ALA A 33 -9.27 -4.16 -1.51
C ALA A 33 -9.38 -5.60 -2.01
N ILE A 34 -8.49 -5.96 -2.93
CA ILE A 34 -8.41 -7.31 -3.50
C ILE A 34 -7.30 -8.07 -2.76
N PRO A 35 -7.63 -9.12 -1.99
CA PRO A 35 -6.64 -9.94 -1.30
C PRO A 35 -5.69 -10.63 -2.28
N ALA A 36 -4.43 -10.84 -1.88
CA ALA A 36 -3.40 -11.44 -2.75
C ALA A 36 -3.82 -12.78 -3.39
N ARG A 37 -4.57 -13.62 -2.65
CA ARG A 37 -5.09 -14.90 -3.14
C ARG A 37 -6.14 -14.78 -4.26
N GLN A 38 -6.84 -13.64 -4.33
CA GLN A 38 -7.88 -13.35 -5.32
C GLN A 38 -7.33 -12.56 -6.52
N LEU A 39 -6.10 -12.02 -6.44
CA LEU A 39 -5.52 -11.22 -7.51
C LEU A 39 -5.47 -11.95 -8.87
N PRO A 40 -5.11 -13.25 -8.98
CA PRO A 40 -5.09 -13.92 -10.28
C PRO A 40 -6.48 -13.99 -10.95
N GLU A 41 -7.53 -14.29 -10.18
CA GLU A 41 -8.91 -14.37 -10.67
C GLU A 41 -9.47 -12.98 -11.04
N ALA A 42 -9.21 -11.99 -10.19
CA ALA A 42 -9.54 -10.59 -10.46
C ALA A 42 -8.87 -10.10 -11.75
N LEU A 43 -7.60 -10.43 -11.95
CA LEU A 43 -6.84 -10.07 -13.13
C LEU A 43 -7.38 -10.74 -14.40
N ALA A 44 -7.79 -12.01 -14.32
CA ALA A 44 -8.46 -12.70 -15.43
C ALA A 44 -9.79 -12.01 -15.80
N SER A 45 -10.58 -11.61 -14.80
CA SER A 45 -11.84 -10.89 -14.99
C SER A 45 -11.63 -9.53 -15.66
N VAL A 46 -10.61 -8.77 -15.23
CA VAL A 46 -10.23 -7.49 -15.84
C VAL A 46 -9.79 -7.66 -17.29
N ARG A 47 -9.07 -8.75 -17.61
CA ARG A 47 -8.68 -9.07 -19.00
C ARG A 47 -9.85 -9.46 -19.88
N ALA A 48 -10.92 -9.99 -19.31
CA ALA A 48 -12.14 -10.35 -20.03
C ALA A 48 -13.00 -9.14 -20.39
N CYS A 49 -12.76 -7.96 -19.78
CA CYS A 49 -13.42 -6.72 -20.17
C CYS A 49 -13.10 -6.36 -21.63
N ALA A 50 -14.08 -5.80 -22.33
CA ALA A 50 -13.95 -5.47 -23.75
C ALA A 50 -12.72 -4.60 -24.04
N ALA A 51 -12.03 -4.95 -25.12
CA ALA A 51 -10.87 -4.24 -25.67
C ALA A 51 -9.61 -4.17 -24.79
N VAL A 52 -9.53 -4.92 -23.67
CA VAL A 52 -8.32 -5.02 -22.84
C VAL A 52 -7.34 -6.05 -23.41
N SER A 53 -6.12 -5.61 -23.77
CA SER A 53 -5.05 -6.50 -24.24
C SER A 53 -4.03 -6.85 -23.15
N GLU A 54 -3.82 -5.95 -22.20
CA GLU A 54 -2.89 -6.12 -21.09
C GLU A 54 -3.52 -5.58 -19.80
N ALA A 55 -3.21 -6.18 -18.65
CA ALA A 55 -3.75 -5.74 -17.37
C ALA A 55 -2.74 -5.95 -16.22
N ALA A 56 -2.81 -5.07 -15.22
CA ALA A 56 -2.16 -5.21 -13.92
C ALA A 56 -3.04 -4.57 -12.83
N ILE A 57 -3.03 -5.16 -11.63
CA ILE A 57 -3.82 -4.69 -10.48
C ILE A 57 -2.87 -4.31 -9.35
N LEU A 58 -2.91 -3.05 -8.93
CA LEU A 58 -2.25 -2.56 -7.72
C LEU A 58 -3.29 -2.41 -6.62
N SER A 59 -3.30 -3.35 -5.68
CA SER A 59 -4.20 -3.36 -4.52
C SER A 59 -3.36 -3.25 -3.25
N THR A 60 -3.50 -2.13 -2.55
CA THR A 60 -2.79 -1.84 -1.30
C THR A 60 -3.79 -1.30 -0.27
N CYS A 61 -3.34 -1.06 0.96
CA CYS A 61 -4.20 -0.38 1.95
C CYS A 61 -4.66 1.01 1.46
N ASN A 62 -3.87 1.71 0.65
CA ASN A 62 -4.08 3.10 0.28
C ASN A 62 -4.63 3.32 -1.13
N ARG A 63 -4.72 2.27 -1.96
CA ARG A 63 -5.24 2.38 -3.33
C ARG A 63 -5.65 1.04 -3.91
N VAL A 64 -6.59 1.11 -4.84
CA VAL A 64 -6.94 0.01 -5.74
C VAL A 64 -6.96 0.59 -7.15
N GLU A 65 -6.03 0.13 -7.98
CA GLU A 65 -5.81 0.67 -9.33
C GLU A 65 -5.70 -0.46 -10.35
N LEU A 66 -6.47 -0.31 -11.44
CA LEU A 66 -6.47 -1.22 -12.58
C LEU A 66 -5.74 -0.52 -13.73
N TYR A 67 -4.52 -0.95 -14.02
CA TYR A 67 -3.75 -0.49 -15.17
C TYR A 67 -4.01 -1.42 -16.35
N VAL A 68 -4.52 -0.89 -17.45
CA VAL A 68 -4.83 -1.68 -18.65
C VAL A 68 -4.29 -1.03 -19.91
N ALA A 69 -3.98 -1.87 -20.89
CA ALA A 69 -3.82 -1.46 -22.27
C ALA A 69 -5.14 -1.76 -22.99
N ALA A 70 -5.81 -0.72 -23.51
CA ALA A 70 -7.10 -0.83 -24.15
C ALA A 70 -7.20 0.00 -25.43
N ARG A 71 -7.83 -0.55 -26.47
CA ARG A 71 -8.02 0.16 -27.75
C ARG A 71 -9.17 1.16 -27.71
N GLU A 72 -10.14 0.96 -26.82
CA GLU A 72 -11.33 1.79 -26.69
C GLU A 72 -11.57 2.16 -25.22
N HIS A 73 -11.24 3.40 -24.85
CA HIS A 73 -11.25 3.80 -23.43
C HIS A 73 -12.65 3.89 -22.81
N ALA A 74 -13.68 4.24 -23.59
CA ALA A 74 -15.02 4.43 -23.05
C ALA A 74 -15.64 3.10 -22.60
N SER A 75 -15.71 2.12 -23.51
CA SER A 75 -16.25 0.79 -23.22
C SER A 75 -15.41 0.03 -22.18
N THR A 76 -14.08 0.13 -22.27
CA THR A 76 -13.22 -0.46 -21.23
C THR A 76 -13.44 0.19 -19.87
N HIS A 77 -13.57 1.52 -19.79
CA HIS A 77 -13.84 2.20 -18.51
C HIS A 77 -15.14 1.71 -17.87
N GLU A 78 -16.22 1.55 -18.65
CA GLU A 78 -17.48 1.00 -18.15
C GLU A 78 -17.32 -0.43 -17.63
N GLY A 79 -16.64 -1.30 -18.37
CA GLY A 79 -16.36 -2.67 -17.93
C GLY A 79 -15.53 -2.74 -16.64
N LEU A 80 -14.49 -1.92 -16.52
CA LEU A 80 -13.66 -1.84 -15.31
C LEU A 80 -14.45 -1.28 -14.12
N ARG A 81 -15.30 -0.29 -14.35
CA ARG A 81 -16.19 0.27 -13.34
C ARG A 81 -17.18 -0.78 -12.84
N ASP A 82 -17.77 -1.57 -13.74
CA ASP A 82 -18.67 -2.66 -13.36
C ASP A 82 -17.95 -3.76 -12.59
N PHE A 83 -16.73 -4.11 -12.98
CA PHE A 83 -15.88 -5.02 -12.21
C PHE A 83 -15.67 -4.52 -10.76
N LEU A 84 -15.27 -3.25 -10.58
CA LEU A 84 -15.08 -2.65 -9.25
C LEU A 84 -16.38 -2.56 -8.45
N ARG A 85 -17.51 -2.32 -9.12
CA ARG A 85 -18.84 -2.32 -8.50
C ARG A 85 -19.21 -3.71 -7.98
N HIS A 86 -19.00 -4.76 -8.78
CA HIS A 86 -19.26 -6.14 -8.37
C HIS A 86 -18.36 -6.57 -7.21
N GLN A 87 -17.08 -6.22 -7.27
CA GLN A 87 -16.12 -6.51 -6.20
C GLN A 87 -16.53 -5.85 -4.87
N SER A 88 -16.92 -4.57 -4.91
CA SER A 88 -17.20 -3.78 -3.71
C SER A 88 -18.62 -3.86 -3.17
N ARG A 89 -19.57 -4.32 -4.00
CA ARG A 89 -21.01 -4.29 -3.76
C ARG A 89 -21.53 -2.87 -3.44
N LEU A 90 -20.86 -1.84 -3.96
CA LEU A 90 -21.25 -0.44 -3.77
C LEU A 90 -22.34 -0.03 -4.77
N ALA A 91 -23.14 0.96 -4.40
CA ALA A 91 -24.02 1.62 -5.35
C ALA A 91 -23.16 2.38 -6.39
N ALA A 92 -23.60 2.37 -7.65
CA ALA A 92 -22.94 3.06 -8.76
C ALA A 92 -22.58 4.52 -8.42
N ALA A 93 -23.54 5.27 -7.87
CA ALA A 93 -23.35 6.67 -7.50
C ALA A 93 -22.29 6.90 -6.40
N GLN A 94 -22.06 5.94 -5.50
CA GLN A 94 -21.01 6.04 -4.48
C GLN A 94 -19.64 5.81 -5.10
N LEU A 95 -19.54 4.84 -6.02
CA LEU A 95 -18.31 4.49 -6.71
C LEU A 95 -17.86 5.63 -7.64
N ASP A 96 -18.79 6.24 -8.38
CA ASP A 96 -18.49 7.32 -9.33
C ASP A 96 -17.93 8.58 -8.67
N ARG A 97 -18.25 8.82 -7.40
CA ARG A 97 -17.73 9.97 -6.65
C ARG A 97 -16.28 9.82 -6.24
N VAL A 98 -15.77 8.60 -6.19
CA VAL A 98 -14.45 8.28 -5.63
C VAL A 98 -13.47 7.70 -6.66
N LEU A 99 -13.97 7.22 -7.80
CA LEU A 99 -13.14 6.76 -8.90
C LEU A 99 -12.52 7.93 -9.65
N TYR A 100 -11.25 7.77 -9.99
CA TYR A 100 -10.59 8.59 -10.99
C TYR A 100 -10.21 7.75 -12.21
N ARG A 101 -10.04 8.44 -13.33
CA ARG A 101 -9.58 7.88 -14.59
C ARG A 101 -8.45 8.74 -15.13
N ARG A 102 -7.36 8.10 -15.55
CA ARG A 102 -6.28 8.76 -16.29
C ARG A 102 -5.94 7.94 -17.51
N SER A 103 -5.49 8.59 -18.59
CA SER A 103 -5.17 7.90 -19.84
C SER A 103 -3.88 8.40 -20.47
N GLY A 104 -3.28 7.59 -21.33
CA GLY A 104 -2.08 7.97 -22.06
C GLY A 104 -0.90 8.32 -21.15
N THR A 105 -0.26 9.44 -21.47
CA THR A 105 0.86 9.98 -20.71
C THR A 105 0.49 10.29 -19.25
N GLU A 106 -0.75 10.66 -18.95
CA GLU A 106 -1.18 10.91 -17.57
C GLU A 106 -1.25 9.63 -16.74
N ALA A 107 -1.71 8.52 -17.34
CA ALA A 107 -1.69 7.21 -16.68
C ALA A 107 -0.25 6.74 -16.41
N ALA A 108 0.66 6.99 -17.36
CA ALA A 108 2.07 6.69 -17.18
C ALA A 108 2.70 7.54 -16.06
N ALA A 109 2.47 8.86 -16.10
CA ALA A 109 2.94 9.77 -15.06
C ALA A 109 2.40 9.40 -13.68
N HIS A 110 1.13 9.00 -13.60
CA HIS A 110 0.52 8.51 -12.36
C HIS A 110 1.27 7.31 -11.78
N LEU A 111 1.53 6.27 -12.58
CA LEU A 111 2.29 5.12 -12.08
C LEU A 111 3.69 5.51 -11.62
N PHE A 112 4.37 6.42 -12.33
CA PHE A 112 5.72 6.85 -11.95
C PHE A 112 5.70 7.59 -10.60
N ARG A 113 4.70 8.44 -10.37
CA ARG A 113 4.48 9.13 -9.09
C ARG A 113 4.16 8.14 -7.96
N VAL A 114 3.29 7.17 -8.22
CA VAL A 114 2.94 6.11 -7.27
C VAL A 114 4.17 5.28 -6.91
N ALA A 115 4.92 4.79 -7.91
CA ALA A 115 6.12 3.99 -7.70
C ALA A 115 7.23 4.75 -6.96
N ALA A 116 7.32 6.07 -7.15
CA ALA A 116 8.26 6.94 -6.45
C ALA A 116 7.81 7.36 -5.05
N GLY A 117 6.60 6.96 -4.61
CA GLY A 117 6.06 7.33 -3.30
C GLY A 117 5.62 8.79 -3.20
N LEU A 118 5.49 9.52 -4.31
CA LEU A 118 4.99 10.90 -4.31
C LEU A 118 3.47 10.97 -4.13
N ASP A 119 2.78 9.89 -4.45
CA ASP A 119 1.35 9.75 -4.26
C ASP A 119 1.03 8.90 -3.02
N SER A 120 2.02 8.48 -2.24
CA SER A 120 1.82 7.68 -1.02
C SER A 120 1.52 8.56 0.18
N MET A 121 0.62 8.11 1.07
CA MET A 121 0.28 8.77 2.35
C MET A 121 1.51 9.37 3.03
N ILE A 122 2.60 8.60 3.09
CA ILE A 122 3.91 9.06 3.51
C ILE A 122 4.75 9.33 2.28
N LEU A 123 5.12 10.60 2.09
CA LEU A 123 5.87 11.03 0.92
C LEU A 123 7.28 10.42 0.92
N GLY A 124 7.61 9.70 -0.15
CA GLY A 124 8.94 9.11 -0.35
C GLY A 124 9.18 7.76 0.36
N GLU A 125 8.12 7.13 0.88
CA GLU A 125 8.20 5.76 1.41
C GLU A 125 8.51 4.74 0.31
N SER A 126 9.22 3.66 0.67
CA SER A 126 9.72 2.65 -0.28
C SER A 126 8.88 1.37 -0.36
N GLU A 127 7.89 1.21 0.50
CA GLU A 127 6.97 0.08 0.53
C GLU A 127 6.09 0.06 -0.73
N VAL A 128 5.54 1.21 -1.17
CA VAL A 128 4.77 1.27 -2.43
C VAL A 128 5.60 0.81 -3.63
N THR A 129 6.90 1.09 -3.67
CA THR A 129 7.77 0.62 -4.75
C THR A 129 7.81 -0.91 -4.80
N ALA A 130 7.88 -1.57 -3.64
CA ALA A 130 7.83 -3.02 -3.54
C ALA A 130 6.45 -3.56 -3.94
N GLN A 131 5.37 -2.89 -3.54
CA GLN A 131 4.00 -3.26 -3.91
C GLN A 131 3.74 -3.11 -5.41
N VAL A 132 4.25 -2.05 -6.05
CA VAL A 132 4.22 -1.87 -7.51
C VAL A 132 4.99 -2.98 -8.22
N LYS A 133 6.18 -3.36 -7.72
CA LYS A 133 6.95 -4.49 -8.25
C LYS A 133 6.18 -5.81 -8.12
N GLN A 134 5.54 -6.04 -6.97
CA GLN A 134 4.73 -7.24 -6.75
C GLN A 134 3.51 -7.30 -7.69
N ALA A 135 2.79 -6.18 -7.86
CA ALA A 135 1.67 -6.10 -8.80
C ALA A 135 2.10 -6.44 -10.24
N TYR A 136 3.26 -5.93 -10.65
CA TYR A 136 3.87 -6.28 -11.93
C TYR A 136 4.27 -7.75 -12.03
N ASP A 137 4.92 -8.30 -11.00
CA ASP A 137 5.36 -9.70 -10.99
C ASP A 137 4.15 -10.66 -11.08
N VAL A 138 3.04 -10.36 -10.40
CA VAL A 138 1.78 -11.11 -10.50
C VAL A 138 1.20 -11.02 -11.91
N ALA A 139 1.12 -9.81 -12.48
CA ALA A 139 0.62 -9.61 -13.84
C ALA A 139 1.46 -10.34 -14.89
N ARG A 140 2.78 -10.35 -14.73
CA ARG A 140 3.71 -11.07 -15.60
C ARG A 140 3.56 -12.58 -15.47
N ALA A 141 3.48 -13.11 -14.25
CA ALA A 141 3.30 -14.54 -14.00
C ALA A 141 1.99 -15.07 -14.60
N ALA A 142 0.94 -14.25 -14.60
CA ALA A 142 -0.35 -14.57 -15.22
C ALA A 142 -0.41 -14.34 -16.74
N GLY A 143 0.69 -13.92 -17.39
CA GLY A 143 0.71 -13.58 -18.82
C GLY A 143 -0.19 -12.38 -19.18
N ALA A 144 -0.54 -11.54 -18.21
CA ALA A 144 -1.40 -10.38 -18.37
C ALA A 144 -0.63 -9.09 -18.68
N ALA A 145 0.64 -9.01 -18.27
CA ALA A 145 1.52 -7.90 -18.62
C ALA A 145 2.17 -8.16 -19.99
N GLY A 146 1.65 -7.51 -21.03
CA GLY A 146 2.26 -7.51 -22.35
C GLY A 146 3.36 -6.46 -22.49
N PRO A 147 3.83 -6.19 -23.72
CA PRO A 147 4.95 -5.29 -23.98
C PRO A 147 4.77 -3.87 -23.43
N LEU A 148 3.55 -3.32 -23.46
CA LEU A 148 3.31 -1.95 -23.00
C LEU A 148 3.43 -1.85 -21.48
N LEU A 149 2.69 -2.66 -20.73
CA LEU A 149 2.71 -2.67 -19.27
C LEU A 149 4.07 -3.15 -18.76
N HIS A 150 4.70 -4.15 -19.40
CA HIS A 150 6.06 -4.55 -19.06
C HIS A 150 7.02 -3.36 -19.08
N ARG A 151 7.04 -2.61 -20.19
CA ARG A 151 7.91 -1.44 -20.33
C ARG A 151 7.55 -0.34 -19.32
N LEU A 152 6.26 -0.09 -19.14
CA LEU A 152 5.74 0.94 -18.23
C LEU A 152 6.20 0.69 -16.79
N PHE A 153 5.96 -0.51 -16.26
CA PHE A 153 6.32 -0.86 -14.87
C PHE A 153 7.84 -0.88 -14.65
N GLN A 154 8.61 -1.41 -15.60
CA GLN A 154 10.08 -1.38 -15.52
C GLN A 154 10.61 0.06 -15.48
N LYS A 155 10.05 0.96 -16.30
CA LYS A 155 10.44 2.38 -16.29
C LYS A 155 9.99 3.12 -15.04
N ALA A 156 8.80 2.84 -14.53
CA ALA A 156 8.35 3.41 -13.25
C ALA A 156 9.29 3.01 -12.10
N LEU A 157 9.65 1.72 -12.00
CA LEU A 157 10.56 1.21 -10.97
C LEU A 157 11.99 1.77 -11.11
N HIS A 158 12.47 1.94 -12.33
CA HIS A 158 13.76 2.60 -12.59
C HIS A 158 13.71 4.09 -12.20
N SER A 159 12.64 4.80 -12.59
CA SER A 159 12.43 6.21 -12.26
C SER A 159 12.46 6.44 -10.75
N THR A 160 11.93 5.51 -9.95
CA THR A 160 12.04 5.58 -8.48
C THR A 160 13.49 5.68 -8.01
N LYS A 161 14.41 4.91 -8.61
CA LYS A 161 15.84 4.97 -8.25
C LYS A 161 16.42 6.35 -8.57
N VAL A 162 16.13 6.87 -9.76
CA VAL A 162 16.58 8.20 -10.22
C VAL A 162 16.07 9.31 -9.31
N VAL A 163 14.78 9.29 -8.96
CA VAL A 163 14.16 10.28 -8.07
C VAL A 163 14.80 10.22 -6.68
N ARG A 164 14.98 9.02 -6.11
CA ARG A 164 15.55 8.87 -4.76
C ARG A 164 17.04 9.22 -4.69
N SER A 165 17.82 8.97 -5.74
CA SER A 165 19.23 9.36 -5.77
C SER A 165 19.42 10.85 -6.14
N GLY A 166 18.46 11.42 -6.87
CA GLY A 166 18.52 12.81 -7.33
C GLY A 166 17.85 13.83 -6.42
N THR A 167 17.20 13.40 -5.33
CA THR A 167 16.46 14.29 -4.41
C THR A 167 16.61 13.82 -2.97
N ARG A 168 16.26 14.70 -2.04
CA ARG A 168 16.25 14.39 -0.59
C ARG A 168 14.88 13.92 -0.12
N ILE A 169 14.01 13.48 -1.03
CA ILE A 169 12.65 13.04 -0.71
C ILE A 169 12.62 11.84 0.26
N ALA A 170 13.67 11.02 0.20
CA ALA A 170 13.88 9.87 1.09
C ALA A 170 14.72 10.21 2.32
N GLU A 171 15.27 11.43 2.42
CA GLU A 171 16.04 11.88 3.57
C GLU A 171 15.10 12.38 4.68
N GLY A 172 15.48 12.11 5.94
CA GLY A 172 14.67 12.47 7.11
C GLY A 172 13.58 11.45 7.46
N ARG A 173 13.35 11.30 8.76
CA ARG A 173 12.59 10.24 9.44
C ARG A 173 11.07 10.26 9.24
N VAL A 174 10.58 10.17 8.01
CA VAL A 174 9.15 9.94 7.77
C VAL A 174 8.99 8.64 7.00
N SER A 175 8.99 7.54 7.75
CA SER A 175 8.55 6.22 7.31
C SER A 175 7.21 5.91 7.95
N ILE A 176 6.51 4.88 7.46
CA ILE A 176 5.30 4.37 8.11
C ILE A 176 5.54 4.05 9.58
N GLY A 177 6.69 3.44 9.89
CA GLY A 177 7.07 3.16 11.27
C GLY A 177 7.30 4.41 12.14
N SER A 178 7.87 5.50 11.62
CA SER A 178 8.06 6.72 12.41
C SER A 178 6.75 7.50 12.61
N VAL A 179 5.84 7.46 11.64
CA VAL A 179 4.49 8.03 11.79
C VAL A 179 3.67 7.22 12.78
N ILE A 180 3.77 5.87 12.76
CA ILE A 180 3.17 5.00 13.78
C ILE A 180 3.71 5.32 15.18
N VAL A 181 5.02 5.53 15.35
CA VAL A 181 5.59 5.94 16.64
C VAL A 181 5.06 7.30 17.07
N THR A 182 4.97 8.26 16.16
CA THR A 182 4.43 9.60 16.49
C THR A 182 2.98 9.49 16.94
N LEU A 183 2.18 8.66 16.28
CA LEU A 183 0.81 8.37 16.69
C LEU A 183 0.76 7.65 18.05
N ALA A 184 1.66 6.69 18.29
CA ALA A 184 1.75 5.98 19.56
C ALA A 184 2.10 6.93 20.71
N GLU A 185 3.09 7.81 20.53
CA GLU A 185 3.47 8.89 21.45
C GLU A 185 2.27 9.79 21.75
N GLN A 186 1.53 10.25 20.74
CA GLN A 186 0.32 11.05 20.93
C GLN A 186 -0.77 10.28 21.68
N ALA A 187 -1.00 9.02 21.30
CA ALA A 187 -2.01 8.16 21.90
C ALA A 187 -1.75 7.93 23.39
N VAL A 188 -0.49 7.87 23.82
CA VAL A 188 -0.11 7.68 25.23
C VAL A 188 0.42 8.94 25.90
N GLU A 189 0.20 10.12 25.30
CA GLU A 189 0.56 11.43 25.84
C GLU A 189 2.06 11.57 26.20
N GLY A 190 2.94 11.14 25.30
CA GLY A 190 4.39 11.28 25.46
C GLY A 190 5.03 10.25 26.39
N ARG A 191 4.26 9.28 26.91
CA ARG A 191 4.72 8.31 27.91
C ARG A 191 5.18 6.98 27.34
N LEU A 192 5.49 6.91 26.04
CA LEU A 192 5.78 5.65 25.33
C LEU A 192 6.87 4.83 26.03
N ALA A 193 7.91 5.49 26.56
CA ALA A 193 9.00 4.84 27.27
C ALA A 193 8.61 4.13 28.57
N SER A 194 7.42 4.42 29.12
CA SER A 194 6.85 3.75 30.29
C SER A 194 5.75 2.74 29.93
N CYS A 195 5.34 2.69 28.67
CA CYS A 195 4.17 1.94 28.23
C CYS A 195 4.47 0.47 27.98
N GLU A 196 3.49 -0.36 28.30
CA GLU A 196 3.38 -1.71 27.76
C GLU A 196 2.51 -1.68 26.50
N VAL A 197 2.93 -2.41 25.47
CA VAL A 197 2.27 -2.47 24.17
C VAL A 197 1.96 -3.91 23.78
N LEU A 198 0.71 -4.16 23.36
CA LEU A 198 0.35 -5.37 22.62
C LEU A 198 0.42 -5.08 21.12
N LEU A 199 1.12 -5.91 20.36
CA LEU A 199 1.18 -5.83 18.90
C LEU A 199 0.52 -7.07 18.30
N TRP A 200 -0.66 -6.90 17.71
CA TRP A 200 -1.43 -7.98 17.12
C TRP A 200 -1.08 -8.10 15.63
N GLY A 201 -0.58 -9.27 15.23
CA GLY A 201 -0.12 -9.58 13.89
C GLY A 201 1.38 -9.91 13.86
N ALA A 202 1.77 -10.70 12.87
CA ALA A 202 3.17 -11.10 12.64
C ALA A 202 3.65 -10.80 11.20
N GLY A 203 2.93 -9.93 10.48
CA GLY A 203 3.28 -9.53 9.12
C GLY A 203 4.34 -8.42 9.06
N LYS A 204 4.63 -7.94 7.84
CA LYS A 204 5.65 -6.90 7.61
C LYS A 204 5.34 -5.58 8.32
N ALA A 205 4.06 -5.20 8.38
CA ALA A 205 3.60 -4.02 9.11
C ALA A 205 3.86 -4.15 10.61
N ALA A 206 3.60 -5.33 11.19
CA ALA A 206 3.89 -5.62 12.59
C ALA A 206 5.40 -5.58 12.86
N GLU A 207 6.21 -6.20 12.00
CA GLU A 207 7.68 -6.15 12.13
C GLU A 207 8.21 -4.71 12.12
N THR A 208 7.76 -3.89 11.18
CA THR A 208 8.16 -2.49 11.06
C THR A 208 7.76 -1.70 12.30
N THR A 209 6.52 -1.90 12.75
CA THR A 209 5.98 -1.29 13.97
C THR A 209 6.82 -1.66 15.19
N ALA A 210 7.09 -2.95 15.39
CA ALA A 210 7.88 -3.44 16.51
C ALA A 210 9.28 -2.81 16.56
N ARG A 211 10.01 -2.86 15.44
CA ARG A 211 11.36 -2.27 15.35
C ARG A 211 11.36 -0.78 15.69
N HIS A 212 10.36 -0.05 15.22
CA HIS A 212 10.24 1.38 15.49
C HIS A 212 9.87 1.67 16.95
N LEU A 213 8.90 0.98 17.53
CA LEU A 213 8.55 1.16 18.95
C LEU A 213 9.73 0.84 19.89
N ILE A 214 10.49 -0.23 19.60
CA ILE A 214 11.69 -0.61 20.35
C ILE A 214 12.77 0.47 20.23
N LYS A 215 13.05 0.93 19.01
CA LYS A 215 14.04 1.99 18.77
C LYS A 215 13.70 3.29 19.51
N HIS A 216 12.42 3.53 19.78
CA HIS A 216 11.92 4.69 20.51
C HIS A 216 11.67 4.40 22.00
N GLY A 217 12.17 3.29 22.52
CA GLY A 217 12.32 3.05 23.95
C GLY A 217 11.08 2.51 24.67
N VAL A 218 10.12 1.90 23.98
CA VAL A 218 8.96 1.25 24.62
C VAL A 218 9.40 0.32 25.76
N ARG A 219 8.77 0.40 26.93
CA ARG A 219 9.17 -0.39 28.12
C ARG A 219 9.03 -1.88 27.87
N ARG A 220 7.91 -2.29 27.28
CA ARG A 220 7.61 -3.70 27.04
C ARG A 220 6.70 -3.85 25.83
N LEU A 221 7.07 -4.75 24.93
CA LEU A 221 6.31 -5.08 23.73
C LEU A 221 6.00 -6.59 23.73
N TRP A 222 4.73 -6.93 23.52
CA TRP A 222 4.28 -8.31 23.37
C TRP A 222 3.72 -8.52 21.97
N VAL A 223 4.27 -9.50 21.25
CA VAL A 223 3.71 -9.91 19.96
C VAL A 223 2.59 -10.92 20.19
N VAL A 224 1.47 -10.70 19.51
CA VAL A 224 0.28 -11.54 19.57
C VAL A 224 -0.06 -11.93 18.15
N ASN A 225 -0.30 -13.20 17.88
CA ASN A 225 -0.74 -13.64 16.57
C ASN A 225 -1.66 -14.84 16.70
N ARG A 226 -2.54 -15.03 15.71
CA ARG A 226 -3.48 -16.17 15.71
C ARG A 226 -2.74 -17.51 15.78
N THR A 227 -1.58 -17.61 15.14
CA THR A 227 -0.70 -18.78 15.25
C THR A 227 0.48 -18.46 16.17
N ALA A 228 0.72 -19.33 17.15
CA ALA A 228 1.83 -19.19 18.09
C ALA A 228 3.19 -19.10 17.38
N THR A 229 3.38 -19.91 16.33
CA THR A 229 4.60 -19.91 15.52
C THR A 229 4.91 -18.54 14.92
N GLY A 230 3.89 -17.83 14.41
CA GLY A 230 4.07 -16.48 13.86
C GLY A 230 4.43 -15.45 14.94
N ALA A 231 3.79 -15.52 16.11
CA ALA A 231 4.09 -14.63 17.23
C ALA A 231 5.53 -14.85 17.74
N GLN A 232 5.91 -16.11 17.92
CA GLN A 232 7.25 -16.52 18.37
C GLN A 232 8.34 -16.07 17.39
N ALA A 233 8.13 -16.29 16.09
CA ALA A 233 9.11 -15.91 15.07
C ALA A 233 9.37 -14.40 15.06
N LEU A 234 8.32 -13.57 15.09
CA LEU A 234 8.48 -12.12 15.13
C LEU A 234 9.06 -11.64 16.47
N ALA A 235 8.63 -12.22 17.59
CA ALA A 235 9.16 -11.88 18.91
C ALA A 235 10.66 -12.20 19.00
N ALA A 236 11.11 -13.35 18.48
CA ALA A 236 12.52 -13.69 18.41
C ALA A 236 13.30 -12.70 17.53
N LEU A 237 12.77 -12.36 16.34
CA LEU A 237 13.39 -11.41 15.41
C LEU A 237 13.57 -10.01 16.01
N CYS A 238 12.62 -9.57 16.83
CA CYS A 238 12.64 -8.24 17.46
C CYS A 238 13.13 -8.24 18.91
N GLN A 239 13.53 -9.41 19.45
CA GLN A 239 13.94 -9.58 20.84
C GLN A 239 12.87 -9.09 21.85
N THR A 240 11.62 -9.46 21.63
CA THR A 240 10.48 -9.12 22.48
C THR A 240 9.85 -10.36 23.11
N GLY A 241 8.86 -10.17 23.98
CA GLY A 241 7.98 -11.25 24.41
C GLY A 241 6.88 -11.54 23.39
N TRP A 242 6.22 -12.68 23.54
CA TRP A 242 4.96 -13.01 22.86
C TRP A 242 3.92 -13.50 23.86
N LEU A 243 2.65 -13.36 23.52
CA LEU A 243 1.52 -13.89 24.30
C LEU A 243 0.61 -14.73 23.41
N SER A 244 -0.05 -15.72 24.00
CA SER A 244 -1.17 -16.38 23.35
C SER A 244 -2.32 -15.38 23.14
N TRP A 245 -3.24 -15.71 22.24
CA TRP A 245 -4.42 -14.87 21.98
C TRP A 245 -5.26 -14.62 23.25
N GLU A 246 -5.46 -15.65 24.06
CA GLU A 246 -6.20 -15.57 25.33
C GLU A 246 -5.46 -14.72 26.36
N GLN A 247 -4.16 -14.92 26.51
CA GLN A 247 -3.32 -14.10 27.39
C GLN A 247 -3.34 -12.63 26.97
N ALA A 248 -3.29 -12.36 25.67
CA ALA A 248 -3.39 -11.01 25.14
C ALA A 248 -4.74 -10.36 25.45
N ARG A 249 -5.85 -11.09 25.33
CA ARG A 249 -7.20 -10.59 25.70
C ARG A 249 -7.28 -10.23 27.17
N ALA A 250 -6.77 -11.07 28.08
CA ALA A 250 -6.69 -10.73 29.50
C ALA A 250 -5.79 -9.52 29.75
N ARG A 251 -4.70 -9.38 29.00
CA ARG A 251 -3.75 -8.26 29.14
C ARG A 251 -4.34 -6.92 28.72
N LEU A 252 -5.41 -6.88 27.93
CA LEU A 252 -6.14 -5.65 27.58
C LEU A 252 -6.71 -4.91 28.80
N GLU A 253 -6.85 -5.56 29.96
CA GLU A 253 -7.26 -4.90 31.20
C GLU A 253 -6.18 -3.99 31.78
N THR A 254 -4.90 -4.23 31.46
CA THR A 254 -3.77 -3.54 32.10
C THR A 254 -2.85 -2.84 31.12
N VAL A 255 -2.84 -3.22 29.84
CA VAL A 255 -1.94 -2.62 28.86
C VAL A 255 -2.27 -1.15 28.58
N ASP A 256 -1.28 -0.38 28.13
CA ASP A 256 -1.45 1.04 27.84
C ASP A 256 -1.87 1.28 26.39
N LEU A 257 -1.32 0.48 25.46
CA LEU A 257 -1.56 0.59 24.02
C LEU A 257 -1.67 -0.79 23.37
N ALA A 258 -2.64 -0.97 22.48
CA ALA A 258 -2.67 -2.09 21.54
C ALA A 258 -2.55 -1.56 20.11
N VAL A 259 -1.65 -2.14 19.33
CA VAL A 259 -1.49 -1.88 17.90
C VAL A 259 -1.92 -3.12 17.13
N ILE A 260 -2.87 -2.96 16.21
CA ILE A 260 -3.51 -4.05 15.49
C ILE A 260 -3.13 -3.98 14.02
N CYS A 261 -2.44 -5.03 13.54
CA CYS A 261 -1.88 -5.12 12.19
C CYS A 261 -2.17 -6.50 11.57
N THR A 262 -3.32 -7.10 11.89
CA THR A 262 -3.65 -8.45 11.39
C THR A 262 -4.26 -8.41 9.99
N GLN A 263 -4.46 -9.59 9.40
CA GLN A 263 -5.16 -9.75 8.11
C GLN A 263 -6.57 -10.34 8.31
N ALA A 264 -7.13 -10.24 9.52
CA ALA A 264 -8.47 -10.74 9.78
C ALA A 264 -9.48 -9.97 8.91
N PRO A 265 -10.43 -10.67 8.26
CA PRO A 265 -11.47 -10.04 7.47
C PRO A 265 -12.65 -9.51 8.31
N HIS A 266 -12.54 -9.59 9.64
CA HIS A 266 -13.57 -9.23 10.62
C HIS A 266 -12.94 -8.45 11.77
N TYR A 267 -13.79 -7.80 12.58
CA TYR A 267 -13.34 -7.18 13.82
C TYR A 267 -12.81 -8.23 14.77
N VAL A 268 -11.55 -8.04 15.12
CA VAL A 268 -10.81 -8.80 16.10
C VAL A 268 -11.14 -8.33 17.52
N MET A 269 -11.62 -7.08 17.63
CA MET A 269 -12.10 -6.44 18.84
C MET A 269 -13.32 -5.58 18.50
N ASP A 270 -14.48 -5.97 19.02
CA ASP A 270 -15.72 -5.22 18.86
C ASP A 270 -16.09 -4.42 20.11
N CYS A 271 -17.23 -3.72 20.07
CA CYS A 271 -17.70 -2.93 21.20
C CYS A 271 -18.06 -3.79 22.42
N ASP A 272 -18.53 -5.02 22.22
CA ASP A 272 -18.93 -5.91 23.32
C ASP A 272 -17.71 -6.43 24.07
N ASP A 273 -16.67 -6.82 23.32
CA ASP A 273 -15.36 -7.17 23.85
C ASP A 273 -14.77 -6.04 24.70
N LEU A 274 -14.83 -4.81 24.19
CA LEU A 274 -14.35 -3.62 24.88
C LEU A 274 -15.19 -3.30 26.11
N ALA A 275 -16.52 -3.39 26.02
CA ALA A 275 -17.43 -3.13 27.13
C ALA A 275 -17.20 -4.11 28.30
N ALA A 276 -16.79 -5.34 28.02
CA ALA A 276 -16.44 -6.31 29.06
C ALA A 276 -15.12 -5.97 29.79
N ILE A 277 -14.19 -5.27 29.13
CA ILE A 277 -12.85 -4.98 29.65
C ILE A 277 -12.80 -3.63 30.37
N LEU A 278 -13.48 -2.60 29.84
CA LEU A 278 -13.40 -1.22 30.32
C LEU A 278 -13.70 -1.06 31.83
N PRO A 279 -14.71 -1.71 32.42
CA PRO A 279 -14.95 -1.61 33.87
C PRO A 279 -13.76 -2.06 34.73
N ARG A 280 -12.97 -3.03 34.25
CA ARG A 280 -11.78 -3.55 34.95
C ARG A 280 -10.57 -2.62 34.85
N ARG A 281 -10.61 -1.64 33.94
CA ARG A 281 -9.56 -0.62 33.76
C ARG A 281 -9.74 0.58 34.67
N GLY A 282 -10.91 0.76 35.29
CA GLY A 282 -11.25 1.97 36.03
C GLY A 282 -11.19 3.19 35.12
N SER A 283 -10.46 4.24 35.53
CA SER A 283 -10.30 5.48 34.75
C SER A 283 -9.19 5.43 33.70
N ARG A 284 -8.44 4.31 33.57
CA ARG A 284 -7.33 4.20 32.62
C ARG A 284 -7.84 4.00 31.19
N PRO A 285 -7.63 4.96 30.27
CA PRO A 285 -8.06 4.79 28.89
C PRO A 285 -7.29 3.62 28.23
N LEU A 286 -7.96 2.87 27.35
CA LEU A 286 -7.33 1.91 26.45
C LEU A 286 -7.06 2.61 25.11
N CYS A 287 -5.78 2.72 24.75
CA CYS A 287 -5.39 3.25 23.46
C CYS A 287 -5.27 2.12 22.43
N LEU A 288 -5.91 2.31 21.28
CA LEU A 288 -5.94 1.36 20.17
C LEU A 288 -5.45 2.08 18.91
N ILE A 289 -4.52 1.45 18.19
CA ILE A 289 -4.10 1.89 16.86
C ILE A 289 -4.39 0.74 15.89
N ASP A 290 -5.40 0.92 15.04
CA ASP A 290 -5.80 -0.07 14.03
C ASP A 290 -5.15 0.25 12.67
N LEU A 291 -4.15 -0.55 12.33
CA LEU A 291 -3.41 -0.48 11.06
C LEU A 291 -3.89 -1.53 10.06
N ALA A 292 -4.92 -2.32 10.39
CA ALA A 292 -5.42 -3.38 9.53
C ALA A 292 -6.34 -2.83 8.43
N VAL A 293 -6.28 -3.47 7.26
CA VAL A 293 -7.19 -3.23 6.15
C VAL A 293 -7.62 -4.59 5.58
N PRO A 294 -8.88 -5.04 5.79
CA PRO A 294 -9.96 -4.36 6.50
C PRO A 294 -9.69 -4.12 8.00
N ARG A 295 -10.36 -3.11 8.58
CA ARG A 295 -10.30 -2.75 10.01
C ARG A 295 -10.57 -3.96 10.89
N ASN A 296 -9.84 -4.01 11.99
CA ASN A 296 -9.90 -5.08 12.98
C ASN A 296 -10.47 -4.60 14.31
N VAL A 297 -10.66 -3.30 14.50
CA VAL A 297 -11.43 -2.74 15.62
C VAL A 297 -12.72 -2.16 15.09
N ASP A 298 -13.83 -2.43 15.78
CA ASP A 298 -15.13 -1.82 15.45
C ASP A 298 -15.02 -0.27 15.53
N PRO A 299 -15.29 0.47 14.43
CA PRO A 299 -15.26 1.92 14.41
C PRO A 299 -16.17 2.59 15.46
N ALA A 300 -17.25 1.90 15.86
CA ALA A 300 -18.16 2.41 16.90
C ALA A 300 -17.45 2.56 18.26
N ALA A 301 -16.34 1.85 18.48
CA ALA A 301 -15.51 1.98 19.67
C ALA A 301 -14.95 3.40 19.90
N ARG A 302 -14.85 4.23 18.84
CA ARG A 302 -14.47 5.65 18.98
C ARG A 302 -15.41 6.45 19.89
N ARG A 303 -16.67 5.99 20.06
CA ARG A 303 -17.68 6.66 20.91
C ARG A 303 -17.70 6.13 22.35
N MET A 304 -16.94 5.09 22.66
CA MET A 304 -16.94 4.49 23.99
C MET A 304 -16.08 5.31 24.96
N ALA A 305 -16.64 5.64 26.12
CA ALA A 305 -15.87 6.27 27.18
C ALA A 305 -14.73 5.34 27.63
N GLY A 306 -13.52 5.89 27.75
CA GLY A 306 -12.32 5.12 28.11
C GLY A 306 -11.62 4.42 26.95
N VAL A 307 -12.07 4.58 25.70
CA VAL A 307 -11.35 4.10 24.50
C VAL A 307 -10.81 5.28 23.70
N ARG A 308 -9.54 5.18 23.27
CA ARG A 308 -8.95 6.07 22.27
C ARG A 308 -8.53 5.25 21.07
N LEU A 309 -9.35 5.27 20.02
CA LEU A 309 -9.10 4.54 18.79
C LEU A 309 -8.58 5.48 17.70
N TYR A 310 -7.42 5.11 17.15
CA TYR A 310 -6.82 5.70 15.98
C TYR A 310 -6.74 4.67 14.87
N ASP A 311 -6.79 5.10 13.60
CA ASP A 311 -6.63 4.22 12.46
C ASP A 311 -5.68 4.78 11.38
N VAL A 312 -5.66 4.14 10.22
CA VAL A 312 -4.84 4.54 9.07
C VAL A 312 -5.16 5.95 8.56
N ASP A 313 -6.38 6.45 8.74
CA ASP A 313 -6.72 7.83 8.36
C ASP A 313 -6.09 8.84 9.35
N ASP A 314 -6.01 8.51 10.64
CA ASP A 314 -5.31 9.35 11.64
C ASP A 314 -3.78 9.42 11.36
N LEU A 315 -3.18 8.32 10.90
CA LEU A 315 -1.79 8.33 10.41
C LEU A 315 -1.61 9.28 9.21
N THR A 316 -2.63 9.40 8.36
CA THR A 316 -2.60 10.28 7.17
C THR A 316 -2.41 11.73 7.59
N ALA A 317 -3.14 12.18 8.62
CA ALA A 317 -3.05 13.56 9.09
C ALA A 317 -1.64 13.92 9.59
N ILE A 318 -0.99 13.00 10.32
CA ILE A 318 0.40 13.17 10.78
C ILE A 318 1.38 13.16 9.60
N ALA A 319 1.16 12.28 8.63
CA ALA A 319 1.97 12.21 7.43
C ALA A 319 1.86 13.50 6.60
N ASP A 320 0.65 14.05 6.44
CA ASP A 320 0.40 15.29 5.69
C ASP A 320 1.09 16.52 6.28
N ALA A 321 1.12 16.64 7.62
CA ALA A 321 1.89 17.69 8.28
C ALA A 321 3.38 17.61 7.91
N SER A 322 3.92 16.39 7.83
CA SER A 322 5.30 16.15 7.40
C SER A 322 5.52 16.43 5.91
N ARG A 323 4.52 16.18 5.05
CA ARG A 323 4.59 16.49 3.61
C ARG A 323 4.79 17.98 3.36
N ARG A 324 4.12 18.85 4.13
CA ARG A 324 4.23 20.32 3.97
C ARG A 324 5.67 20.82 4.13
N LEU A 325 6.45 20.21 5.03
CA LEU A 325 7.87 20.54 5.23
C LEU A 325 8.76 20.16 4.04
N ARG A 326 8.27 19.28 3.14
CA ARG A 326 9.02 18.75 1.98
C ARG A 326 8.51 19.26 0.64
N ALA A 327 7.65 20.28 0.61
CA ALA A 327 7.04 20.81 -0.61
C ALA A 327 8.09 21.17 -1.68
N HIS A 328 9.23 21.75 -1.28
CA HIS A 328 10.32 22.07 -2.22
C HIS A 328 10.99 20.83 -2.85
N GLU A 329 11.22 19.77 -2.07
CA GLU A 329 11.78 18.52 -2.62
C GLU A 329 10.77 17.82 -3.53
N GLN A 330 9.47 17.90 -3.19
CA GLN A 330 8.41 17.36 -4.03
C GLN A 330 8.44 17.98 -5.43
N VAL A 331 8.56 19.31 -5.55
CA VAL A 331 8.67 19.99 -6.86
C VAL A 331 9.83 19.43 -7.68
N ARG A 332 10.99 19.18 -7.04
CA ARG A 332 12.14 18.59 -7.72
C ARG A 332 11.87 17.15 -8.18
N CYS A 333 11.19 16.35 -7.37
CA CYS A 333 10.78 15.01 -7.77
C CYS A 333 9.82 15.03 -8.97
N GLU A 334 8.87 15.97 -9.00
CA GLU A 334 7.93 16.13 -10.12
C GLU A 334 8.66 16.44 -11.43
N THR A 335 9.67 17.33 -11.40
CA THR A 335 10.50 17.61 -12.58
C THR A 335 11.22 16.36 -13.08
N LEU A 336 11.85 15.59 -12.18
CA LEU A 336 12.52 14.35 -12.57
C LEU A 336 11.55 13.31 -13.12
N ILE A 337 10.36 13.16 -12.51
CA ILE A 337 9.33 12.25 -13.03
C ILE A 337 8.86 12.70 -14.40
N HIS A 338 8.64 13.99 -14.61
CA HIS A 338 8.26 14.54 -15.90
C HIS A 338 9.28 14.14 -16.97
N ASP A 339 10.58 14.34 -16.70
CA ASP A 339 11.65 13.97 -17.63
C ASP A 339 11.67 12.47 -17.94
N GLN A 340 11.49 11.62 -16.93
CA GLN A 340 11.44 10.16 -17.10
C GLN A 340 10.20 9.71 -17.89
N VAL A 341 9.05 10.35 -17.68
CA VAL A 341 7.82 10.10 -18.44
C VAL A 341 8.02 10.53 -19.89
N GLN A 342 8.59 11.70 -20.14
CA GLN A 342 8.89 12.15 -21.50
C GLN A 342 9.88 11.22 -22.21
N HIS A 343 10.86 10.69 -21.48
CA HIS A 343 11.79 9.68 -22.01
C HIS A 343 11.09 8.37 -22.38
N PHE A 344 10.19 7.90 -21.51
CA PHE A 344 9.31 6.77 -21.79
C PHE A 344 8.46 7.02 -23.05
N CYS A 345 7.86 8.21 -23.16
CA CYS A 345 7.01 8.61 -24.29
C CYS A 345 7.77 8.68 -25.62
N ARG A 346 8.99 9.21 -25.61
CA ARG A 346 9.83 9.31 -26.81
C ARG A 346 10.37 7.96 -27.29
N GLY A 347 10.23 6.90 -26.50
CA GLY A 347 10.66 5.56 -26.87
C GLY A 347 12.18 5.37 -26.89
N VAL A 348 12.96 6.39 -26.53
CA VAL A 348 14.43 6.36 -26.56
C VAL A 348 14.90 5.52 -25.37
N TRP A 349 15.43 4.32 -25.62
CA TRP A 349 16.39 3.70 -24.71
C TRP A 349 17.40 2.91 -25.51
N SER A 350 18.68 3.25 -25.32
CA SER A 350 19.82 2.34 -25.47
C SER A 350 19.72 1.31 -24.35
N GLN A 351 19.77 0.01 -24.69
CA GLN A 351 19.84 -1.04 -23.68
C GLN A 351 21.15 -0.93 -22.86
N PRO A 352 21.15 -1.22 -21.56
CA PRO A 352 22.37 -1.47 -20.80
C PRO A 352 22.98 -2.77 -21.31
N GLU A 353 24.31 -2.82 -21.37
CA GLU A 353 25.09 -3.88 -22.02
C GLU A 353 24.89 -5.29 -21.41
N GLU A 354 24.26 -5.41 -20.24
CA GLU A 354 24.05 -6.69 -19.55
C GLU A 354 23.10 -7.65 -20.28
N GLU A 355 22.19 -7.17 -21.15
CA GLU A 355 21.29 -8.05 -21.92
C GLU A 355 21.89 -8.56 -23.24
N ARG A 356 23.06 -8.07 -23.68
CA ARG A 356 23.73 -8.59 -24.89
C ARG A 356 24.43 -9.93 -24.65
N ALA A 357 24.72 -10.29 -23.41
CA ALA A 357 25.37 -11.55 -23.07
C ALA A 357 24.44 -12.79 -23.16
N CYS A 358 23.13 -12.60 -23.30
CA CYS A 358 22.15 -13.70 -23.27
C CYS A 358 21.52 -14.01 -24.64
N ARG A 359 22.08 -13.49 -25.73
CA ARG A 359 21.64 -13.83 -27.11
C ARG A 359 22.81 -14.29 -27.96
N THR A 360 23.31 -15.48 -27.66
CA THR A 360 23.99 -16.31 -28.66
C THR A 360 23.04 -17.46 -29.02
N PRO A 361 22.58 -17.60 -30.27
CA PRO A 361 21.81 -18.76 -30.68
C PRO A 361 22.74 -19.97 -30.77
N VAL A 362 22.37 -21.04 -30.08
CA VAL A 362 22.89 -22.38 -30.36
C VAL A 362 22.30 -22.83 -31.71
N ALA A 363 23.14 -22.93 -32.73
CA ALA A 363 22.92 -23.72 -33.96
C ALA A 363 24.33 -24.05 -34.51
N CYS A 364 24.85 -25.26 -34.25
CA CYS A 364 24.81 -26.44 -35.14
C CYS A 364 25.61 -26.26 -36.45
N LEU A 365 26.75 -26.96 -36.60
CA LEU A 365 26.98 -28.08 -37.57
C LEU A 365 28.48 -28.40 -37.80
N ALA A 366 28.77 -29.72 -37.85
CA ALA A 366 29.79 -30.46 -38.63
C ALA A 366 31.24 -29.93 -38.65
N VAL A 367 32.27 -30.69 -38.26
CA VAL A 367 32.78 -31.97 -38.82
C VAL A 367 33.44 -32.80 -37.73
#